data_AF-A0A9P8BPB9-F1
#
_entry.id   AF-A0A9P8BPB9-F1
#
_cell.length_a   1.000
_cell.length_b   1.000
_cell.length_c   1.000
_cell.angle_alpha   90.00
_cell.angle_beta   90.00
_cell.angle_gamma   90.00
#
_symmetry.space_group_name_H-M   'P 1'
#
loop_
_entity.id
_entity.type
_entity.pdbx_description
1 polymer ?
#
loop_
_entity_poly.entity_id
_entity_poly.type
_entity_poly.pdbx_seq_one_letter_code
_entity_poly.pdbx_strand_id
1 'polypeptide(L)'
;MEDPNAQQQGAAFPAPPYYFQRYTQPNLALLEKAKSDPTNPDLITALDALPFPIFALEPPPPIKRGICWMFGRPWPVQDTLATLAEQGIEQLYPKGDIDRVKELKKLNHSAIFNFLDLVHVLSTSPGEFATKVDHIRVIFINMHHILNEYRPHQARETLRLMMNDQLDRKRKETAAVRKTCADLRKQLAGLRALEQDRLVTPAGATTSDNNQDVDMAPATPVAASTSATATDAGGNGTAIGGSTSATNKNAEAMSRMMQLCDTIE
;
A
#
# COMPACT_ATOMS: atom_id res chain seq x y z
N MET A 1 25.11 24.59 -31.08
CA MET A 1 24.12 23.98 -30.18
C MET A 1 24.92 23.05 -29.29
N GLU A 2 25.42 23.57 -28.17
CA GLU A 2 26.22 22.80 -27.23
C GLU A 2 25.29 21.83 -26.51
N ASP A 3 25.62 20.54 -26.49
CA ASP A 3 24.96 19.61 -25.59
C ASP A 3 25.25 20.07 -24.15
N PRO A 4 24.25 20.56 -23.39
CA PRO A 4 24.49 21.13 -22.06
C PRO A 4 24.92 20.08 -21.02
N ASN A 5 25.11 18.83 -21.44
CA ASN A 5 25.61 17.72 -20.63
C ASN A 5 27.14 17.53 -20.74
N ALA A 6 27.84 18.37 -21.51
CA ALA A 6 29.24 18.16 -21.87
C ALA A 6 30.28 18.63 -20.83
N GLN A 7 29.91 19.31 -19.74
CA GLN A 7 30.90 19.86 -18.79
C GLN A 7 30.53 19.54 -17.34
N GLN A 8 31.04 18.42 -16.84
CA GLN A 8 31.10 18.11 -15.42
C GLN A 8 32.25 17.14 -15.11
N GLN A 9 33.46 17.54 -15.48
CA GLN A 9 34.66 16.88 -14.97
C GLN A 9 34.96 17.46 -13.59
N GLY A 10 34.52 16.78 -12.52
CA GLY A 10 34.89 17.14 -11.14
C GLY A 10 33.81 16.98 -10.05
N ALA A 11 32.56 16.70 -10.40
CA ALA A 11 31.48 16.46 -9.44
C ALA A 11 31.28 14.97 -9.16
N ALA A 12 30.97 14.59 -7.91
CA ALA A 12 30.70 13.20 -7.52
C ALA A 12 29.39 12.63 -8.11
N PHE A 13 28.48 13.50 -8.53
CA PHE A 13 27.18 13.14 -9.10
C PHE A 13 26.91 13.97 -10.36
N PRO A 14 26.21 13.40 -11.35
CA PRO A 14 25.77 14.16 -12.50
C PRO A 14 24.77 15.24 -12.08
N ALA A 15 24.82 16.40 -12.73
CA ALA A 15 23.82 17.43 -12.54
C ALA A 15 22.44 16.94 -12.97
N PRO A 16 21.38 17.52 -12.38
CA PRO A 16 20.02 17.20 -12.78
C PRO A 16 19.80 17.49 -14.29
N PRO A 17 18.91 16.73 -14.95
CA PRO A 17 18.60 16.94 -16.37
C PRO A 17 18.08 18.36 -16.65
N TYR A 18 18.54 18.99 -17.73
CA TYR A 18 18.20 20.39 -18.11
C TYR A 18 16.69 20.73 -18.07
N TYR A 19 15.82 19.73 -18.25
CA TYR A 19 14.37 19.90 -18.18
C TYR A 19 13.87 20.54 -16.89
N PHE A 20 14.60 20.42 -15.75
CA PHE A 20 14.18 21.01 -14.47
C PHE A 20 14.00 22.55 -14.57
N GLN A 21 14.81 23.22 -15.41
CA GLN A 21 14.76 24.69 -15.56
C GLN A 21 13.48 25.16 -16.26
N ARG A 22 12.77 24.26 -16.95
CA ARG A 22 11.53 24.57 -17.67
C ARG A 22 10.33 24.68 -16.73
N TYR A 23 10.42 24.14 -15.52
CA TYR A 23 9.36 24.15 -14.50
C TYR A 23 9.30 25.49 -13.77
N THR A 24 8.81 26.52 -14.46
CA THR A 24 8.56 27.85 -13.89
C THR A 24 7.07 28.07 -13.68
N GLN A 25 6.70 28.89 -12.69
CA GLN A 25 5.30 29.26 -12.43
C GLN A 25 4.54 29.78 -13.66
N PRO A 26 5.09 30.68 -14.51
CA PRO A 26 4.38 31.10 -15.71
C PRO A 26 4.19 29.95 -16.72
N ASN A 27 5.18 29.07 -16.89
CA ASN A 27 5.07 27.93 -17.81
C ASN A 27 4.02 26.92 -17.34
N LEU A 28 3.86 26.74 -16.03
CA LEU A 28 2.81 25.90 -15.44
C LEU A 28 1.43 26.49 -15.64
N ALA A 29 1.27 27.81 -15.43
CA ALA A 29 0.00 28.49 -15.69
C ALA A 29 -0.39 28.44 -17.18
N LEU A 30 0.58 28.52 -18.10
CA LEU A 30 0.34 28.33 -19.53
C LEU A 30 -0.05 26.89 -19.86
N LEU A 31 0.55 25.89 -19.20
CA LEU A 31 0.18 24.49 -19.35
C LEU A 31 -1.25 24.23 -18.88
N GLU A 32 -1.66 24.80 -17.75
CA GLU A 32 -3.05 24.69 -17.26
C GLU A 32 -4.05 25.32 -18.23
N LYS A 33 -3.73 26.50 -18.76
CA LYS A 33 -4.56 27.17 -19.79
C LYS A 33 -4.62 26.40 -21.10
N ALA A 34 -3.50 25.83 -21.54
CA ALA A 34 -3.44 24.99 -22.74
C ALA A 34 -4.24 23.70 -22.60
N LYS A 35 -4.41 23.19 -21.37
CA LYS A 35 -5.27 22.04 -21.05
C LYS A 35 -6.75 22.40 -21.04
N SER A 36 -7.12 23.56 -20.52
CA SER A 36 -8.52 24.00 -20.46
C SER A 36 -9.04 24.43 -21.83
N ASP A 37 -8.26 25.21 -22.58
CA ASP A 37 -8.71 25.90 -23.80
C ASP A 37 -7.72 25.73 -24.97
N PRO A 38 -7.73 24.58 -25.67
CA PRO A 38 -6.76 24.28 -26.73
C PRO A 38 -6.91 25.11 -28.01
N THR A 39 -8.01 25.86 -28.17
CA THR A 39 -8.39 26.59 -29.40
C THR A 39 -8.19 28.11 -29.33
N ASN A 40 -7.66 28.65 -28.23
CA ASN A 40 -7.51 30.10 -28.07
C ASN A 40 -6.30 30.64 -28.90
N PRO A 41 -6.51 31.58 -29.84
CA PRO A 41 -5.45 32.08 -30.73
C PRO A 41 -4.29 32.78 -30.00
N ASP A 42 -4.54 33.41 -28.86
CA ASP A 42 -3.52 34.06 -28.04
C ASP A 42 -2.58 33.04 -27.39
N LEU A 43 -3.11 31.87 -27.03
CA LEU A 43 -2.33 30.77 -26.47
C LEU A 43 -1.46 30.11 -27.55
N ILE A 44 -1.95 29.97 -28.78
CA ILE A 44 -1.18 29.39 -29.90
C ILE A 44 0.06 30.25 -30.19
N THR A 45 -0.11 31.57 -30.19
CA THR A 45 1.00 32.53 -30.39
C THR A 45 2.02 32.47 -29.26
N ALA A 46 1.55 32.38 -28.01
CA ALA A 46 2.42 32.21 -26.84
C ALA A 46 3.13 30.84 -26.81
N LEU A 47 2.50 29.80 -27.36
CA LEU A 47 3.03 28.44 -27.44
C LEU A 47 4.15 28.32 -28.47
N ASP A 48 4.02 28.99 -29.62
CA ASP A 48 5.03 29.03 -30.70
C ASP A 48 6.25 29.89 -30.34
N ALA A 49 6.07 30.90 -29.47
CA ALA A 49 7.17 31.72 -28.97
C ALA A 49 8.14 30.98 -28.01
N LEU A 50 7.76 29.80 -27.51
CA LEU A 50 8.58 29.05 -26.56
C LEU A 50 9.60 28.15 -27.27
N PRO A 51 10.85 28.08 -26.78
CA PRO A 51 11.89 27.24 -27.38
C PRO A 51 11.70 25.74 -27.10
N PHE A 52 10.59 25.33 -26.48
CA PHE A 52 10.27 23.95 -26.14
C PHE A 52 8.75 23.70 -26.14
N PRO A 53 8.30 22.47 -26.40
CA PRO A 53 6.89 22.12 -26.31
C PRO A 53 6.42 22.12 -24.84
N ILE A 54 5.38 22.90 -24.51
CA ILE A 54 4.85 22.98 -23.12
C ILE A 54 4.42 21.61 -22.60
N PHE A 55 3.86 20.73 -23.45
CA PHE A 55 3.46 19.38 -23.06
C PHE A 55 4.62 18.50 -22.58
N ALA A 56 5.88 18.86 -22.83
CA ALA A 56 7.04 18.16 -22.26
C ALA A 56 7.25 18.41 -20.75
N LEU A 57 6.48 19.33 -20.15
CA LEU A 57 6.40 19.49 -18.70
C LEU A 57 5.54 18.40 -18.04
N GLU A 58 4.75 17.67 -18.82
CA GLU A 58 4.02 16.52 -18.30
C GLU A 58 4.95 15.31 -18.15
N PRO A 59 4.68 14.43 -17.16
CA PRO A 59 5.37 13.16 -17.09
C PRO A 59 5.21 12.39 -18.40
N PRO A 60 6.29 11.80 -18.94
CA PRO A 60 6.18 10.98 -20.14
C PRO A 60 5.24 9.81 -19.89
N PRO A 61 4.50 9.35 -20.91
CA PRO A 61 3.61 8.21 -20.76
C PRO A 61 4.42 6.96 -20.37
N PRO A 62 3.88 6.07 -19.51
CA PRO A 62 4.59 4.87 -19.09
C PRO A 62 4.85 3.98 -20.30
N ILE A 63 6.07 3.43 -20.38
CA ILE A 63 6.46 2.47 -21.41
C ILE A 63 5.64 1.19 -21.16
N LYS A 64 4.83 0.78 -22.15
CA LYS A 64 3.97 -0.42 -22.04
C LYS A 64 4.58 -1.67 -22.68
N ARG A 65 5.58 -1.51 -23.56
CA ARG A 65 6.20 -2.60 -24.32
C ARG A 65 7.69 -2.33 -24.51
N GLY A 66 8.47 -3.41 -24.56
CA GLY A 66 9.90 -3.35 -24.82
C GLY A 66 10.73 -3.48 -23.54
N ILE A 67 11.91 -2.87 -23.58
CA ILE A 67 12.95 -3.00 -22.56
C ILE A 67 13.14 -1.62 -21.91
N CYS A 68 12.99 -1.56 -20.59
CA CYS A 68 13.38 -0.43 -19.78
C CYS A 68 14.83 -0.64 -19.32
N TRP A 69 15.71 0.32 -19.56
CA TRP A 69 17.07 0.29 -19.03
C TRP A 69 17.05 0.73 -17.58
N MET A 70 17.27 -0.20 -16.65
CA MET A 70 17.37 0.09 -15.22
C MET A 70 18.76 -0.30 -14.73
N PHE A 71 19.49 0.65 -14.16
CA PHE A 71 20.85 0.45 -13.59
C PHE A 71 21.83 -0.23 -14.54
N GLY A 72 21.83 0.17 -15.82
CA GLY A 72 22.71 -0.40 -16.84
C GLY A 72 22.31 -1.81 -17.30
N ARG A 73 21.14 -2.32 -16.89
CA ARG A 73 20.62 -3.61 -17.33
C ARG A 73 19.32 -3.44 -18.12
N PRO A 74 19.13 -4.20 -19.21
CA PRO A 74 17.87 -4.26 -19.91
C PRO A 74 16.86 -5.04 -19.07
N TRP A 75 15.75 -4.41 -18.70
CA TRP A 75 14.64 -5.05 -18.00
C TRP A 75 13.41 -5.08 -18.90
N PRO A 76 12.81 -6.25 -19.17
CA PRO A 76 11.58 -6.32 -19.94
C PRO A 76 10.45 -5.68 -19.15
N VAL A 77 9.64 -4.85 -19.82
CA VAL A 77 8.46 -4.21 -19.19
C VAL A 77 7.41 -5.25 -18.81
N GLN A 78 7.30 -6.32 -19.61
CA GLN A 78 6.47 -7.47 -19.29
C GLN A 78 7.34 -8.52 -18.61
N ASP A 79 7.10 -8.75 -17.32
CA ASP A 79 7.81 -9.76 -16.55
C ASP A 79 7.30 -11.15 -16.91
N THR A 80 7.93 -11.77 -17.91
CA THR A 80 7.72 -13.16 -18.29
C THR A 80 8.96 -13.96 -17.94
N LEU A 81 8.79 -15.08 -17.23
CA LEU A 81 9.89 -15.98 -16.93
C LEU A 81 10.47 -16.54 -18.24
N ALA A 82 11.74 -16.24 -18.53
CA ALA A 82 12.44 -16.78 -19.70
C ALA A 82 12.49 -18.31 -19.62
N THR A 83 12.26 -18.98 -20.75
CA THR A 83 12.27 -20.45 -20.77
C THR A 83 13.69 -20.99 -20.60
N LEU A 84 13.84 -22.18 -19.99
CA LEU A 84 15.15 -22.84 -19.85
C LEU A 84 15.82 -23.06 -21.23
N ALA A 85 15.02 -23.29 -22.27
CA ALA A 85 15.49 -23.44 -23.65
C ALA A 85 16.09 -22.14 -24.23
N GLU A 86 15.48 -20.98 -23.94
CA GLU A 86 16.03 -19.66 -24.33
C GLU A 86 17.35 -19.35 -23.62
N GLN A 87 17.55 -19.92 -22.43
CA GLN A 87 18.79 -19.80 -21.65
C GLN A 87 19.87 -20.79 -22.09
N GLY A 88 19.57 -21.69 -23.04
CA GLY A 88 20.48 -22.75 -23.50
C GLY A 88 20.71 -23.85 -22.45
N ILE A 89 19.77 -24.04 -21.52
CA ILE A 89 19.90 -24.99 -20.41
C ILE A 89 18.94 -26.16 -20.63
N GLU A 90 19.44 -27.36 -20.40
CA GLU A 90 18.63 -28.58 -20.46
C GLU A 90 17.58 -28.59 -19.33
N GLN A 91 16.33 -28.82 -19.72
CA GLN A 91 15.22 -28.93 -18.79
C GLN A 91 15.15 -30.35 -18.25
N LEU A 92 15.35 -30.51 -16.94
CA LEU A 92 15.42 -31.83 -16.26
C LEU A 92 14.06 -32.39 -15.82
N TYR A 93 12.98 -31.68 -16.08
CA TYR A 93 11.61 -32.06 -15.70
C TYR A 93 10.70 -32.00 -16.94
N PRO A 94 9.55 -32.73 -16.95
CA PRO A 94 8.68 -32.76 -18.12
C PRO A 94 8.14 -31.35 -18.48
N LYS A 95 7.63 -31.19 -19.70
CA LYS A 95 6.94 -29.96 -20.13
C LYS A 95 5.43 -30.18 -19.96
N GLY A 96 4.74 -29.43 -19.09
CA GLY A 96 3.29 -29.52 -18.93
C GLY A 96 2.76 -29.16 -17.54
N ASP A 97 1.51 -29.57 -17.24
CA ASP A 97 0.96 -29.46 -15.89
C ASP A 97 1.53 -30.56 -15.00
N ILE A 98 2.34 -30.14 -14.04
CA ILE A 98 3.18 -31.03 -13.25
C ILE A 98 3.00 -30.69 -11.79
N ASP A 99 3.10 -31.72 -10.96
CA ASP A 99 3.22 -31.57 -9.52
C ASP A 99 4.62 -31.00 -9.19
N ARG A 100 4.68 -29.67 -9.15
CA ARG A 100 5.91 -28.89 -8.91
C ARG A 100 6.64 -29.33 -7.64
N VAL A 101 5.90 -29.74 -6.61
CA VAL A 101 6.49 -30.18 -5.33
C VAL A 101 7.21 -31.51 -5.50
N LYS A 102 6.63 -32.46 -6.25
CA LYS A 102 7.26 -33.75 -6.53
C LYS A 102 8.52 -33.60 -7.37
N GLU A 103 8.48 -32.78 -8.42
CA GLU A 103 9.66 -32.55 -9.25
C GLU A 103 10.77 -31.81 -8.51
N LEU A 104 10.43 -30.81 -7.69
CA LEU A 104 11.43 -30.14 -6.85
C LEU A 104 12.09 -31.13 -5.87
N LYS A 105 11.31 -32.07 -5.29
CA LYS A 105 11.86 -33.14 -4.45
C LYS A 105 12.77 -34.09 -5.24
N LYS A 106 12.41 -34.47 -6.47
CA LYS A 106 13.27 -35.31 -7.33
C LYS A 106 14.58 -34.60 -7.69
N LEU A 107 14.52 -33.33 -8.07
CA LEU A 107 15.71 -32.53 -8.37
C LEU A 107 16.60 -32.35 -7.14
N ASN A 108 16.01 -32.18 -5.96
CA ASN A 108 16.77 -32.11 -4.70
C ASN A 108 17.52 -33.42 -4.43
N HIS A 109 16.85 -34.58 -4.53
CA HIS A 109 17.55 -35.87 -4.41
C HIS A 109 18.67 -35.99 -5.45
N SER A 110 18.40 -35.61 -6.71
CA SER A 110 19.42 -35.61 -7.77
C SER A 110 20.62 -34.69 -7.45
N ALA A 111 20.38 -33.51 -6.88
CA ALA A 111 21.46 -32.61 -6.43
C ALA A 111 22.31 -33.24 -5.32
N ILE A 112 21.67 -33.90 -4.34
CA ILE A 112 22.39 -34.57 -3.25
C ILE A 112 23.24 -35.72 -3.79
N PHE A 113 22.69 -36.57 -4.67
CA PHE A 113 23.47 -37.65 -5.28
C PHE A 113 24.64 -37.12 -6.11
N ASN A 114 24.44 -36.07 -6.91
CA ASN A 114 25.54 -35.45 -7.67
C ASN A 114 26.60 -34.81 -6.76
N PHE A 115 26.21 -34.30 -5.59
CA PHE A 115 27.16 -33.79 -4.60
C PHE A 115 27.98 -34.92 -3.96
N LEU A 116 27.35 -36.04 -3.61
CA LEU A 116 28.06 -37.22 -3.09
C LEU A 116 29.02 -37.80 -4.14
N ASP A 117 28.59 -37.87 -5.40
CA ASP A 117 29.45 -38.24 -6.53
C ASP A 117 30.63 -37.28 -6.67
N LEU A 118 30.42 -35.97 -6.52
CA LEU A 118 31.49 -34.99 -6.57
C LEU A 118 32.53 -35.24 -5.46
N VAL A 119 32.08 -35.48 -4.23
CA VAL A 119 32.97 -35.81 -3.11
C VAL A 119 33.75 -37.10 -3.40
N HIS A 120 33.10 -38.10 -3.98
CA HIS A 120 33.75 -39.35 -4.37
C HIS A 120 34.80 -39.13 -5.48
N VAL A 121 34.47 -38.38 -6.54
CA VAL A 121 35.41 -38.04 -7.63
C VAL A 121 36.60 -37.24 -7.10
N LEU A 122 36.39 -36.31 -6.18
CA LEU A 122 37.49 -35.57 -5.56
C LEU A 122 38.45 -36.48 -4.77
N SER A 123 37.95 -37.60 -4.22
CA SER A 123 38.77 -38.59 -3.53
C SER A 123 39.48 -39.57 -4.46
N THR A 124 38.88 -39.92 -5.61
CA THR A 124 39.39 -40.97 -6.51
C THR A 124 40.16 -40.39 -7.71
N SER A 125 39.61 -39.37 -8.37
CA SER A 125 40.11 -38.78 -9.61
C SER A 125 39.78 -37.28 -9.66
N PRO A 126 40.60 -36.41 -9.06
CA PRO A 126 40.31 -34.98 -8.96
C PRO A 126 40.30 -34.24 -10.31
N GLY A 127 40.65 -34.89 -11.43
CA GLY A 127 40.63 -34.28 -12.77
C GLY A 127 39.22 -34.11 -13.37
N GLU A 128 38.23 -34.87 -12.91
CA GLU A 128 36.88 -34.90 -13.51
C GLU A 128 35.84 -34.05 -12.76
N PHE A 129 36.26 -33.33 -11.70
CA PHE A 129 35.36 -32.58 -10.83
C PHE A 129 34.50 -31.53 -11.57
N ALA A 130 35.04 -30.91 -12.63
CA ALA A 130 34.38 -29.84 -13.37
C ALA A 130 33.03 -30.31 -13.97
N THR A 131 32.97 -31.54 -14.47
CA THR A 131 31.75 -32.10 -15.08
C THR A 131 30.61 -32.24 -14.05
N LYS A 132 30.94 -32.73 -12.84
CA LYS A 132 29.98 -32.89 -11.75
C LYS A 132 29.52 -31.53 -11.21
N VAL A 133 30.41 -30.54 -11.14
CA VAL A 133 30.05 -29.15 -10.76
C VAL A 133 29.07 -28.55 -11.78
N ASP A 134 29.29 -28.77 -13.08
CA ASP A 134 28.38 -28.29 -14.12
C ASP A 134 27.01 -28.98 -14.04
N HIS A 135 26.95 -30.28 -13.75
CA HIS A 135 25.67 -30.97 -13.51
C HIS A 135 24.91 -30.38 -12.32
N ILE A 136 25.60 -30.13 -11.20
CA ILE A 136 25.01 -29.49 -10.03
C ILE A 136 24.47 -28.10 -10.37
N ARG A 137 25.23 -27.30 -11.14
CA ARG A 137 24.80 -25.99 -11.62
C ARG A 137 23.51 -26.08 -12.43
N VAL A 138 23.41 -27.02 -13.36
CA VAL A 138 22.20 -27.23 -14.18
C VAL A 138 21.00 -27.61 -13.31
N ILE A 139 21.20 -28.49 -12.31
CA ILE A 139 20.13 -28.88 -11.39
C ILE A 139 19.60 -27.66 -10.61
N PHE A 140 20.49 -26.83 -10.06
CA PHE A 140 20.06 -25.64 -9.32
C PHE A 140 19.33 -24.62 -10.19
N ILE A 141 19.76 -24.42 -11.45
CA ILE A 141 19.05 -23.52 -12.36
C ILE A 141 17.64 -24.05 -12.67
N ASN A 142 17.50 -25.36 -12.88
CA ASN A 142 16.20 -26.01 -13.05
C ASN A 142 15.31 -25.86 -11.80
N MET A 143 15.86 -26.04 -10.59
CA MET A 143 15.12 -25.82 -9.34
C MET A 143 14.65 -24.36 -9.21
N HIS A 144 15.53 -23.40 -9.52
CA HIS A 144 15.17 -21.99 -9.51
C HIS A 144 14.05 -21.67 -10.49
N HIS A 145 14.07 -22.27 -11.67
CA HIS A 145 13.02 -22.07 -12.66
C HIS A 145 11.66 -22.55 -12.15
N ILE A 146 11.57 -23.78 -11.60
CA ILE A 146 10.30 -24.30 -11.02
C ILE A 146 9.82 -23.41 -9.86
N LEU A 147 10.73 -22.92 -9.01
CA LEU A 147 10.37 -22.00 -7.93
C LEU A 147 9.84 -20.67 -8.46
N ASN A 148 10.44 -20.15 -9.53
CA ASN A 148 9.99 -18.91 -10.17
C ASN A 148 8.59 -19.06 -10.79
N GLU A 149 8.32 -20.19 -11.43
CA GLU A 149 6.96 -20.53 -11.91
C GLU A 149 5.93 -20.62 -10.77
N TYR A 150 6.36 -20.99 -9.57
CA TYR A 150 5.47 -21.09 -8.40
C TYR A 150 5.18 -19.75 -7.70
N ARG A 151 5.97 -18.69 -7.97
CA ARG A 151 5.79 -17.37 -7.33
C ARG A 151 4.40 -16.76 -7.52
N PRO A 152 3.79 -16.78 -8.72
CA PRO A 152 2.46 -16.23 -8.91
C PRO A 152 1.38 -16.98 -8.11
N HIS A 153 1.53 -18.31 -7.97
CA HIS A 153 0.64 -19.11 -7.13
C HIS A 153 0.80 -18.74 -5.65
N GLN A 154 2.04 -18.64 -5.16
CA GLN A 154 2.34 -18.20 -3.80
C GLN A 154 1.74 -16.82 -3.48
N ALA A 155 1.84 -15.85 -4.41
CA ALA A 155 1.29 -14.52 -4.22
C ALA A 155 -0.24 -14.53 -4.07
N ARG A 156 -0.94 -15.37 -4.85
CA ARG A 156 -2.40 -15.52 -4.76
C ARG A 156 -2.83 -16.13 -3.44
N GLU A 157 -2.16 -17.19 -2.98
CA GLU A 157 -2.46 -17.79 -1.68
C GLU A 157 -2.14 -16.85 -0.51
N THR A 158 -1.06 -16.07 -0.62
CA THR A 158 -0.73 -15.02 0.36
C THR A 158 -1.82 -13.96 0.42
N LEU A 159 -2.33 -13.52 -0.73
CA LEU A 159 -3.44 -12.57 -0.81
C LEU A 159 -4.72 -13.14 -0.20
N ARG A 160 -5.04 -14.41 -0.49
CA ARG A 160 -6.20 -15.10 0.08
C ARG A 160 -6.12 -15.16 1.59
N LEU A 161 -4.95 -15.51 2.15
CA LEU A 161 -4.72 -15.54 3.58
C LEU A 161 -4.91 -14.15 4.21
N MET A 162 -4.35 -13.11 3.58
CA MET A 162 -4.50 -11.72 4.03
C MET A 162 -5.97 -11.28 4.04
N MET A 163 -6.74 -11.63 3.01
CA MET A 163 -8.17 -11.31 2.95
C MET A 163 -8.99 -12.06 4.00
N ASN A 164 -8.67 -13.33 4.27
CA ASN A 164 -9.32 -14.09 5.33
C ASN A 164 -9.05 -13.47 6.72
N ASP A 165 -7.81 -13.06 7.00
CA ASP A 165 -7.47 -12.36 8.25
C ASP A 165 -8.27 -11.05 8.40
N GLN A 166 -8.39 -10.28 7.31
CA GLN A 166 -9.20 -9.06 7.32
C GLN A 166 -10.68 -9.35 7.62
N LEU A 167 -11.25 -10.40 7.04
CA LEU A 167 -12.63 -10.82 7.32
C LEU A 167 -12.80 -11.24 8.78
N ASP A 168 -11.88 -12.02 9.33
CA ASP A 168 -11.95 -12.46 10.71
C ASP A 168 -11.80 -11.31 11.70
N ARG A 169 -10.91 -10.34 11.39
CA ARG A 169 -10.80 -9.10 12.17
C ARG A 169 -12.11 -8.31 12.14
N LYS A 170 -12.72 -8.14 10.97
CA LYS A 170 -14.00 -7.43 10.81
C LYS A 170 -15.16 -8.13 11.51
N ARG A 171 -15.19 -9.47 11.51
CA ARG A 171 -16.17 -10.27 12.25
C ARG A 171 -16.02 -10.09 13.76
N LYS A 172 -14.78 -10.14 14.27
CA LYS A 172 -14.49 -9.90 15.70
C LYS A 172 -14.88 -8.49 16.13
N GLU A 173 -14.53 -7.47 15.35
CA GLU A 173 -14.94 -6.08 15.57
C GLU A 173 -16.47 -5.95 15.62
N THR A 174 -17.18 -6.54 14.64
CA THR A 174 -18.65 -6.49 14.59
C THR A 174 -19.29 -7.23 15.77
N ALA A 175 -18.76 -8.38 16.16
CA ALA A 175 -19.23 -9.12 17.32
C ALA A 175 -19.05 -8.33 18.63
N ALA A 176 -17.90 -7.64 18.78
CA ALA A 176 -17.65 -6.77 19.91
C ALA A 176 -18.65 -5.59 19.95
N VAL A 177 -18.87 -4.92 18.82
CA VAL A 177 -19.87 -3.83 18.73
C VAL A 177 -21.26 -4.34 19.09
N ARG A 178 -21.69 -5.48 18.53
CA ARG A 178 -23.00 -6.07 18.85
C ARG A 178 -23.14 -6.39 20.33
N LYS A 179 -22.09 -6.91 20.98
CA LYS A 179 -22.06 -7.17 22.42
C LYS A 179 -22.25 -5.87 23.20
N THR A 180 -21.48 -4.83 22.89
CA THR A 180 -21.61 -3.52 23.58
C THR A 180 -22.99 -2.90 23.40
N CYS A 181 -23.59 -2.97 22.20
CA CYS A 181 -24.96 -2.48 21.98
C CYS A 181 -26.00 -3.29 22.77
N ALA A 182 -25.83 -4.61 22.91
CA ALA A 182 -26.71 -5.43 23.72
C ALA A 182 -26.60 -5.09 25.22
N ASP A 183 -25.37 -4.90 25.71
CA ASP A 183 -25.11 -4.49 27.09
C ASP A 183 -25.71 -3.11 27.39
N LEU A 184 -25.52 -2.13 26.49
CA LEU A 184 -26.12 -0.80 26.60
C LEU A 184 -27.65 -0.85 26.59
N ARG A 185 -28.26 -1.64 25.70
CA ARG A 185 -29.73 -1.83 25.68
C ARG A 185 -30.23 -2.43 26.99
N LYS A 186 -29.52 -3.39 27.57
CA LYS A 186 -29.86 -3.99 28.86
C LYS A 186 -29.77 -2.96 29.99
N GLN A 187 -28.72 -2.13 30.00
CA GLN A 187 -28.58 -1.05 30.98
C GLN A 187 -29.71 -0.02 30.85
N LEU A 188 -30.03 0.43 29.63
CA LEU A 188 -31.14 1.36 29.38
C LEU A 188 -32.50 0.77 29.78
N ALA A 189 -32.75 -0.51 29.51
CA ALA A 189 -33.96 -1.19 29.94
C ALA A 189 -34.06 -1.27 31.48
N GLY A 190 -32.94 -1.54 32.16
CA GLY A 190 -32.87 -1.54 33.63
C GLY A 190 -33.15 -0.16 34.23
N LEU A 191 -32.55 0.90 33.69
CA LEU A 191 -32.82 2.28 34.11
C LEU A 191 -34.29 2.67 33.89
N ARG A 192 -34.87 2.31 32.74
CA ARG A 192 -36.28 2.55 32.44
C ARG A 192 -37.21 1.83 33.42
N ALA A 193 -36.89 0.60 33.81
CA ALA A 193 -37.67 -0.15 34.80
C ALA A 193 -37.62 0.52 36.19
N LEU A 194 -36.45 1.01 36.61
CA LEU A 194 -36.30 1.77 37.87
C LEU A 194 -37.08 3.09 37.84
N GLU A 195 -37.10 3.79 36.71
CA GLU A 195 -37.85 5.03 36.55
C GLU A 195 -39.37 4.79 36.60
N GLN A 196 -39.85 3.70 36.00
CA GLN A 196 -41.26 3.30 36.06
C GLN A 196 -41.70 2.88 37.48
N ASP A 197 -40.83 2.23 38.26
CA ASP A 197 -41.08 1.90 39.67
C ASP A 197 -41.17 3.16 40.55
N ARG A 198 -40.34 4.17 40.25
CA ARG A 198 -40.37 5.48 40.93
C ARG A 198 -41.66 6.27 40.69
N LEU A 199 -42.30 6.09 39.53
CA LEU A 199 -43.57 6.75 39.18
C LEU A 199 -44.81 6.04 39.75
N VAL A 200 -44.66 4.84 40.32
CA VAL A 200 -45.78 4.02 40.85
C VAL A 200 -45.92 4.10 42.38
N THR A 201 -45.02 4.80 43.09
CA THR A 201 -45.19 5.07 44.54
C THR A 201 -46.09 6.30 44.76
N PRO A 202 -47.23 6.18 45.48
CA PRO A 202 -48.29 7.21 45.46
C PRO A 202 -47.94 8.44 46.30
N ALA A 203 -48.32 9.59 45.76
CA ALA A 203 -48.45 10.86 46.47
C ALA A 203 -49.46 10.72 47.63
N GLY A 204 -49.02 11.01 48.86
CA GLY A 204 -49.89 11.13 50.03
C GLY A 204 -49.25 12.01 51.11
N ALA A 205 -50.06 12.98 51.60
CA ALA A 205 -49.86 13.95 52.69
C ALA A 205 -49.04 15.22 52.34
N THR A 206 -49.50 16.46 52.54
CA THR A 206 -50.70 17.03 53.18
C THR A 206 -50.79 18.50 52.79
N THR A 207 -52.01 18.97 52.55
CA THR A 207 -52.43 20.37 52.48
C THR A 207 -52.29 21.07 53.84
N SER A 208 -51.84 22.33 53.84
CA SER A 208 -52.19 23.32 54.87
C SER A 208 -52.28 24.70 54.23
N ASP A 209 -53.47 25.26 54.33
CA ASP A 209 -53.86 26.64 54.01
C ASP A 209 -52.95 27.69 54.69
N ASN A 210 -52.67 28.79 53.99
CA ASN A 210 -53.22 30.11 54.37
C ASN A 210 -52.83 31.23 53.39
N ASN A 211 -53.87 31.87 52.84
CA ASN A 211 -54.08 33.30 52.55
C ASN A 211 -52.86 34.22 52.28
N GLN A 212 -52.85 34.86 51.10
CA GLN A 212 -53.32 36.25 50.95
C GLN A 212 -53.22 36.71 49.48
N ASP A 213 -54.31 37.31 49.02
CA ASP A 213 -54.45 38.07 47.79
C ASP A 213 -53.42 39.21 47.69
N VAL A 214 -53.05 39.60 46.45
CA VAL A 214 -53.11 40.98 45.91
C VAL A 214 -52.51 40.99 44.49
N ASP A 215 -53.41 41.03 43.52
CA ASP A 215 -53.45 41.90 42.33
C ASP A 215 -52.32 42.09 41.31
N MET A 216 -52.84 42.14 40.07
CA MET A 216 -52.49 42.96 38.90
C MET A 216 -51.37 42.53 37.93
N ALA A 217 -51.85 41.91 36.85
CA ALA A 217 -51.36 41.89 35.47
C ALA A 217 -51.09 43.31 34.88
N PRO A 218 -50.77 43.47 33.58
CA PRO A 218 -49.90 42.70 32.67
C PRO A 218 -48.92 43.61 31.89
N ALA A 219 -48.13 43.02 30.99
CA ALA A 219 -47.89 43.44 29.60
C ALA A 219 -46.41 43.43 29.16
N THR A 220 -46.21 42.67 28.08
CA THR A 220 -45.07 42.60 27.15
C THR A 220 -45.01 43.86 26.24
N PRO A 221 -44.29 43.84 25.11
CA PRO A 221 -42.84 43.80 24.83
C PRO A 221 -42.40 45.06 24.02
N VAL A 222 -41.11 45.30 23.71
CA VAL A 222 -40.67 46.00 22.47
C VAL A 222 -39.15 45.80 22.26
N ALA A 223 -38.78 45.74 20.98
CA ALA A 223 -37.52 45.36 20.38
C ALA A 223 -36.48 46.49 20.19
N ALA A 224 -35.24 46.02 19.94
CA ALA A 224 -34.22 46.53 19.00
C ALA A 224 -33.52 47.89 19.23
N SER A 225 -32.18 47.85 19.32
CA SER A 225 -31.24 48.22 18.21
C SER A 225 -29.86 48.69 18.76
N THR A 226 -28.80 47.94 18.42
CA THR A 226 -27.65 48.29 17.55
C THR A 226 -26.44 49.02 18.16
N SER A 227 -25.26 48.38 18.03
CA SER A 227 -23.99 48.84 17.41
C SER A 227 -22.80 48.14 18.11
N ALA A 228 -22.03 47.25 17.47
CA ALA A 228 -21.08 47.37 16.35
C ALA A 228 -19.62 47.60 16.82
N THR A 229 -18.76 46.59 16.60
CA THR A 229 -17.32 46.60 16.18
C THR A 229 -16.69 45.25 16.59
N ALA A 230 -16.30 44.32 15.71
CA ALA A 230 -15.26 44.28 14.66
C ALA A 230 -13.95 43.62 15.16
N THR A 231 -13.30 42.88 14.25
CA THR A 231 -12.04 42.08 14.32
C THR A 231 -12.14 40.69 14.97
N ASP A 232 -11.57 39.59 14.46
CA ASP A 232 -10.89 39.20 13.21
C ASP A 232 -10.76 37.64 13.25
N ALA A 233 -10.46 37.02 12.10
CA ALA A 233 -10.25 35.60 11.75
C ALA A 233 -9.61 34.69 12.83
N GLY A 234 -9.88 33.37 12.95
CA GLY A 234 -10.05 32.36 11.91
C GLY A 234 -8.77 31.53 11.78
N GLY A 235 -8.75 30.29 12.32
CA GLY A 235 -7.59 29.39 12.20
C GLY A 235 -7.71 28.06 12.96
N ASN A 236 -8.33 27.07 12.33
CA ASN A 236 -8.34 25.65 12.72
C ASN A 236 -6.96 25.00 12.48
N GLY A 237 -6.51 24.15 13.41
CA GLY A 237 -5.28 23.37 13.27
C GLY A 237 -5.24 22.14 14.19
N THR A 238 -5.89 21.06 13.75
CA THR A 238 -5.84 19.72 14.35
C THR A 238 -4.50 19.06 14.07
N ALA A 239 -3.70 18.77 15.11
CA ALA A 239 -2.46 18.02 15.01
C ALA A 239 -2.73 16.50 15.07
N ILE A 240 -2.37 15.79 13.99
CA ILE A 240 -2.35 14.32 13.91
C ILE A 240 -0.94 13.85 14.28
N GLY A 241 -0.81 13.24 15.46
CA GLY A 241 0.35 12.44 15.86
C GLY A 241 0.02 10.95 15.83
N GLY A 242 0.70 10.17 15.00
CA GLY A 242 0.50 8.72 14.94
C GLY A 242 1.33 8.02 13.87
N SER A 243 2.62 7.77 14.15
CA SER A 243 3.45 6.91 13.29
C SER A 243 4.23 5.81 14.04
N THR A 244 4.21 5.77 15.38
CA THR A 244 5.01 4.82 16.16
C THR A 244 4.30 3.50 16.50
N SER A 245 2.98 3.38 16.32
CA SER A 245 2.23 2.14 16.64
C SER A 245 2.14 1.16 15.47
N ALA A 246 2.37 1.61 14.23
CA ALA A 246 2.27 0.80 13.03
C ALA A 246 3.53 -0.06 12.79
N THR A 247 4.71 0.47 13.12
CA THR A 247 5.99 -0.24 12.99
C THR A 247 6.11 -1.40 13.97
N ASN A 248 5.62 -1.22 15.21
CA ASN A 248 5.69 -2.27 16.22
C ASN A 248 4.73 -3.45 15.92
N LYS A 249 3.56 -3.16 15.34
CA LYS A 249 2.59 -4.19 14.92
C LYS A 249 3.05 -4.98 13.69
N ASN A 250 3.79 -4.34 12.77
CA ASN A 250 4.37 -5.04 11.62
C ASN A 250 5.53 -5.97 12.03
N ALA A 251 6.32 -5.59 13.05
CA ALA A 251 7.37 -6.46 13.60
C ALA A 251 6.78 -7.69 14.31
N GLU A 252 5.71 -7.51 15.10
CA GLU A 252 4.99 -8.64 15.73
C GLU A 252 4.33 -9.58 14.71
N ALA A 253 3.80 -9.05 13.60
CA ALA A 253 3.20 -9.86 12.54
C ALA A 253 4.24 -10.72 11.80
N MET A 254 5.44 -10.19 11.55
CA MET A 254 6.54 -10.96 10.95
C MET A 254 7.06 -12.04 11.90
N SER A 255 7.17 -11.76 13.20
CA SER A 255 7.62 -12.75 14.18
C SER A 255 6.64 -13.91 14.34
N ARG A 256 5.33 -13.66 14.24
CA ARG A 256 4.30 -14.73 14.25
C ARG A 256 4.27 -15.54 12.97
N MET A 257 4.58 -14.91 11.83
CA MET A 257 4.68 -15.61 10.55
C MET A 257 5.85 -16.61 10.53
N MET A 258 6.97 -16.25 11.18
CA MET A 258 8.14 -17.13 11.29
C MET A 258 7.88 -18.31 12.24
N GLN A 259 7.17 -18.09 13.34
CA GLN A 259 6.78 -19.17 14.28
C GLN A 259 5.78 -20.17 13.71
N LEU A 260 4.92 -19.76 12.76
CA LEU A 260 3.97 -20.67 12.11
C LEU A 260 4.62 -21.55 11.04
N CYS A 261 5.76 -21.14 10.48
CA CYS A 261 6.53 -21.96 9.55
C CYS A 261 7.28 -23.10 10.26
N ASP A 262 7.68 -22.93 11.52
CA ASP A 262 8.38 -23.96 12.30
C ASP A 262 7.44 -25.06 12.86
N THR A 263 6.12 -24.84 12.82
CA THR A 263 5.10 -25.81 13.29
C THR A 263 4.57 -26.74 12.18
N ILE A 264 5.18 -26.75 10.99
CA ILE A 264 4.76 -27.59 9.85
C ILE A 264 5.76 -28.73 9.55
N GLU A 265 6.74 -28.98 10.44
CA GLU A 265 7.39 -30.30 10.54
C GLU A 265 6.51 -31.31 11.28
#